data_AF-A0AAJ2KE25-F1
#
_entry.id   AF-A0AAJ2KE25-F1
#
_cell.length_a   1.000
_cell.length_b   1.000
_cell.length_c   1.000
_cell.angle_alpha   90.00
_cell.angle_beta   90.00
_cell.angle_gamma   90.00
#
_symmetry.space_group_name_H-M   'P 1'
#
loop_
_entity.id
_entity.type
_entity.pdbx_description
1 polymer ?
#
loop_
_entity_poly.entity_id
_entity_poly.type
_entity_poly.pdbx_seq_one_letter_code
_entity_poly.pdbx_strand_id
1 'polypeptide(L)'
;MASPKHHTREAIINALPDIAVQLPLDCELVVIAVRPGSDDFDLVLPSPEANLNNALDALRRNGLSIDGDNSYKRDLLDAAVGAMGFGFQGTNPPPPGHWGQRFYDLGRAEAELREELVAALKLNRENLRACQATIHLCGGFDLAYVKNAQVAMKVADDVLSKTPQ
;
A
#
# COMPACT_ATOMS: atom_id res chain seq x y z
N MET A 1 37.68 -10.11 -23.90
CA MET A 1 38.22 -9.58 -22.62
C MET A 1 37.17 -9.79 -21.55
N ALA A 2 37.51 -10.35 -20.40
CA ALA A 2 36.53 -10.54 -19.32
C ALA A 2 36.01 -9.17 -18.84
N SER A 3 34.74 -9.08 -18.46
CA SER A 3 34.15 -7.81 -18.04
C SER A 3 34.83 -7.26 -16.78
N PRO A 4 34.86 -5.93 -16.55
CA PRO A 4 35.39 -5.36 -15.30
C PRO A 4 34.71 -5.94 -14.05
N LYS A 5 33.42 -6.28 -14.14
CA LYS A 5 32.65 -6.98 -13.10
C LYS A 5 33.23 -8.37 -12.78
N HIS A 6 33.61 -9.14 -13.80
CA HIS A 6 34.24 -10.46 -13.61
C HIS A 6 35.59 -10.36 -12.90
N HIS A 7 36.46 -9.44 -13.32
CA HIS A 7 37.77 -9.25 -12.67
C HIS A 7 37.60 -8.83 -11.20
N THR A 8 36.66 -7.92 -10.92
CA THR A 8 36.35 -7.47 -9.56
C THR A 8 35.83 -8.61 -8.70
N ARG A 9 34.94 -9.45 -9.25
CA ARG A 9 34.42 -10.64 -8.57
C ARG A 9 35.55 -11.59 -8.16
N GLU A 10 36.43 -11.95 -9.08
CA GLU A 10 37.53 -12.88 -8.80
C GLU A 10 38.51 -12.31 -7.77
N ALA A 11 38.82 -11.01 -7.86
CA ALA A 11 39.66 -10.33 -6.86
C ALA A 11 39.04 -10.36 -5.46
N ILE A 12 37.73 -10.09 -5.34
CA ILE A 12 37.03 -10.17 -4.06
C ILE A 12 37.06 -11.61 -3.53
N ILE A 13 36.69 -12.59 -4.35
CA ILE A 13 36.65 -14.00 -3.94
C ILE A 13 38.00 -14.48 -3.41
N ASN A 14 39.10 -14.08 -4.05
CA ASN A 14 40.44 -14.43 -3.59
C ASN A 14 40.80 -13.79 -2.24
N ALA A 15 40.23 -12.63 -1.91
CA ALA A 15 40.46 -11.94 -0.64
C ALA A 15 39.47 -12.34 0.48
N LEU A 16 38.33 -12.96 0.13
CA LEU A 16 37.30 -13.35 1.11
C LEU A 16 37.83 -14.25 2.24
N PRO A 17 38.70 -15.28 2.00
CA PRO A 17 39.20 -16.12 3.07
C PRO A 17 39.94 -15.34 4.17
N ASP A 18 40.77 -14.38 3.78
CA ASP A 18 41.56 -13.58 4.72
C ASP A 18 40.66 -12.67 5.59
N ILE A 19 39.57 -12.16 5.02
CA ILE A 19 38.56 -11.38 5.74
C ILE A 19 37.74 -12.28 6.67
N ALA A 20 37.32 -13.45 6.18
CA ALA A 20 36.45 -14.36 6.92
C ALA A 20 37.08 -14.85 8.22
N VAL A 21 38.41 -15.04 8.26
CA VAL A 21 39.14 -15.47 9.48
C VAL A 21 39.05 -14.43 10.61
N GLN A 22 38.76 -13.17 10.31
CA GLN A 22 38.62 -12.11 11.32
C GLN A 22 37.22 -12.01 11.90
N LEU A 23 36.24 -12.72 11.32
CA LEU A 23 34.86 -12.63 11.76
C LEU A 23 34.63 -13.45 13.04
N PRO A 24 33.86 -12.92 14.00
CA PRO A 24 33.35 -13.72 15.10
C PRO A 24 32.53 -14.92 14.60
N LEU A 25 32.40 -15.93 15.45
CA LEU A 25 31.52 -17.08 15.16
C LEU A 25 30.10 -16.59 14.83
N ASP A 26 29.44 -17.29 13.91
CA ASP A 26 28.06 -17.05 13.47
C ASP A 26 27.81 -15.70 12.77
N CYS A 27 28.87 -14.98 12.38
CA CYS A 27 28.73 -13.78 11.56
C CYS A 27 28.58 -14.13 10.08
N GLU A 28 27.64 -13.46 9.41
CA GLU A 28 27.48 -13.51 7.95
C GLU A 28 28.33 -12.43 7.27
N LEU A 29 29.00 -12.78 6.17
CA LEU A 29 29.74 -11.82 5.35
C LEU A 29 28.99 -11.55 4.05
N VAL A 30 28.68 -10.29 3.78
CA VAL A 30 28.04 -9.87 2.53
C VAL A 30 28.85 -8.73 1.93
N VAL A 31 29.38 -8.96 0.72
CA VAL A 31 30.06 -7.92 -0.06
C VAL A 31 29.12 -7.41 -1.13
N ILE A 32 28.92 -6.08 -1.14
CA ILE A 32 28.06 -5.40 -2.11
C ILE A 32 28.88 -4.29 -2.76
N ALA A 33 29.01 -4.33 -4.09
CA ALA A 33 29.50 -3.22 -4.90
C ALA A 33 28.37 -2.79 -5.85
N VAL A 34 27.93 -1.53 -5.72
CA VAL A 34 26.80 -0.98 -6.49
C VAL A 34 27.26 0.19 -7.35
N ARG A 35 26.66 0.34 -8.54
CA ARG A 35 26.72 1.61 -9.27
C ARG A 35 25.48 2.42 -8.93
N PRO A 36 25.62 3.66 -8.44
CA PRO A 36 24.44 4.51 -8.20
C PRO A 36 23.61 4.68 -9.48
N GLY A 37 22.31 4.35 -9.40
CA GLY A 37 21.33 4.57 -10.46
C GLY A 37 21.34 3.59 -11.64
N SER A 38 22.09 2.49 -11.57
CA SER A 38 22.18 1.49 -12.64
C SER A 38 22.58 0.12 -12.09
N ASP A 39 22.00 -0.95 -12.64
CA ASP A 39 22.25 -2.34 -12.24
C ASP A 39 23.38 -3.02 -13.03
N ASP A 40 23.94 -2.32 -14.03
CA ASP A 40 24.99 -2.82 -14.93
C ASP A 40 26.23 -3.36 -14.19
N PHE A 41 26.50 -2.86 -12.98
CA PHE A 41 27.66 -3.24 -12.18
C PHE A 41 27.31 -3.95 -10.87
N ASP A 42 26.04 -4.06 -10.49
CA ASP A 42 25.65 -4.55 -9.16
C ASP A 42 26.19 -5.95 -8.89
N LEU A 43 27.12 -6.04 -7.94
CA LEU A 43 27.79 -7.26 -7.53
C LEU A 43 27.44 -7.53 -6.07
N VAL A 44 26.75 -8.65 -5.84
CA VAL A 44 26.34 -9.12 -4.52
C VAL A 44 26.96 -10.49 -4.29
N LEU A 45 27.83 -10.58 -3.28
CA LEU A 45 28.57 -11.80 -2.91
C LEU A 45 28.31 -12.12 -1.43
N PRO A 46 27.22 -12.84 -1.12
CA PRO A 46 26.94 -13.33 0.24
C PRO A 46 27.75 -14.60 0.54
N SER A 47 28.09 -14.83 1.81
CA SER A 47 28.55 -16.14 2.28
C SER A 47 27.46 -17.21 2.07
N PRO A 48 27.80 -18.51 1.96
CA PRO A 48 26.85 -19.55 1.57
C PRO A 48 25.56 -19.63 2.39
N GLU A 49 25.65 -19.33 3.69
CA GLU A 49 24.53 -19.37 4.62
C GLU A 49 23.93 -17.99 4.92
N ALA A 50 24.42 -16.93 4.26
CA ALA A 50 23.96 -15.58 4.54
C ALA A 50 22.53 -15.33 4.06
N ASN A 51 21.78 -14.62 4.90
CA ASN A 51 20.44 -14.16 4.61
C ASN A 51 20.48 -12.67 4.27
N LEU A 52 20.09 -12.31 3.04
CA LEU A 52 20.10 -10.91 2.61
C LEU A 52 19.20 -10.00 3.45
N ASN A 53 18.20 -10.54 4.15
CA ASN A 53 17.41 -9.76 5.10
C ASN A 53 18.23 -9.32 6.32
N ASN A 54 19.15 -10.16 6.80
CA ASN A 54 20.05 -9.80 7.91
C ASN A 54 20.99 -8.65 7.49
N ALA A 55 21.44 -8.65 6.23
CA ALA A 55 22.20 -7.54 5.66
C ALA A 55 21.38 -6.23 5.58
N LEU A 56 20.12 -6.31 5.16
CA LEU A 56 19.21 -5.15 5.17
C LEU A 56 18.97 -4.61 6.59
N ASP A 57 18.80 -5.48 7.58
CA ASP A 57 18.65 -5.09 8.98
C ASP A 57 19.92 -4.45 9.54
N ALA A 58 21.10 -4.95 9.15
CA ALA A 58 22.38 -4.32 9.47
C ALA A 58 22.49 -2.92 8.86
N LEU A 59 22.13 -2.74 7.58
CA LEU A 59 22.11 -1.43 6.93
C LEU A 59 21.14 -0.46 7.62
N ARG A 60 19.94 -0.92 8.01
CA ARG A 60 18.97 -0.11 8.77
C ARG A 60 19.51 0.36 10.11
N ARG A 61 20.15 -0.53 10.87
CA ARG A 61 20.82 -0.16 12.14
C ARG A 61 21.96 0.84 11.94
N ASN A 62 22.49 0.96 10.72
CA ASN A 62 23.57 1.88 10.36
C ASN A 62 23.11 3.08 9.51
N GLY A 63 21.83 3.45 9.57
CA GLY A 63 21.34 4.70 9.00
C GLY A 63 20.70 4.59 7.61
N LEU A 64 20.45 3.37 7.09
CA LEU A 64 19.53 3.19 5.98
C LEU A 64 18.12 3.63 6.41
N SER A 65 17.74 4.85 6.06
CA SER A 65 16.43 5.41 6.41
C SER A 65 15.33 4.89 5.49
N ILE A 66 14.10 4.87 6.01
CA ILE A 66 12.87 4.70 5.22
C ILE A 66 12.58 5.91 4.32
N ASP A 67 13.13 7.08 4.62
CA ASP A 67 12.83 8.33 3.90
C ASP A 67 13.59 8.49 2.56
N GLY A 68 14.64 7.71 2.32
CA GLY A 68 15.39 7.75 1.06
C GLY A 68 14.67 7.06 -0.11
N ASP A 69 14.91 7.51 -1.34
CA ASP A 69 14.40 6.86 -2.55
C ASP A 69 15.07 5.49 -2.76
N ASN A 70 14.29 4.41 -2.62
CA ASN A 70 14.72 3.03 -2.78
C ASN A 70 13.62 2.26 -3.53
N SER A 71 13.99 1.60 -4.64
CA SER A 71 13.07 0.79 -5.46
C SER A 71 12.32 -0.26 -4.64
N TYR A 72 12.99 -0.96 -3.72
CA TYR A 72 12.36 -1.95 -2.86
C TYR A 72 11.17 -1.39 -2.05
N LYS A 73 11.26 -0.13 -1.62
CA LYS A 73 10.17 0.53 -0.90
C LYS A 73 9.04 0.93 -1.83
N ARG A 74 9.37 1.45 -3.02
CA ARG A 74 8.37 1.78 -4.05
C ARG A 74 7.57 0.55 -4.41
N ASP A 75 8.24 -0.56 -4.69
CA ASP A 75 7.60 -1.83 -5.02
C ASP A 75 6.72 -2.36 -3.86
N LEU A 76 7.19 -2.24 -2.62
CA LEU A 76 6.41 -2.63 -1.43
C LEU A 76 5.15 -1.75 -1.27
N LEU A 77 5.29 -0.43 -1.44
CA LEU A 77 4.16 0.51 -1.35
C LEU A 77 3.18 0.31 -2.50
N ASP A 78 3.67 0.09 -3.72
CA ASP A 78 2.85 -0.20 -4.89
C ASP A 78 2.08 -1.51 -4.70
N ALA A 79 2.70 -2.54 -4.13
CA ALA A 79 2.04 -3.79 -3.77
C ALA A 79 0.97 -3.59 -2.68
N ALA A 80 1.24 -2.77 -1.65
CA ALA A 80 0.26 -2.46 -0.60
C ALA A 80 -0.94 -1.67 -1.14
N VAL A 81 -0.68 -0.65 -1.98
CA VAL A 81 -1.72 0.14 -2.65
C VAL A 81 -2.52 -0.73 -3.61
N GLY A 82 -1.86 -1.58 -4.38
CA GLY A 82 -2.50 -2.56 -5.26
C GLY A 82 -3.42 -3.50 -4.50
N ALA A 83 -2.96 -4.07 -3.37
CA ALA A 83 -3.77 -4.92 -2.52
C ALA A 83 -5.02 -4.18 -1.99
N MET A 84 -4.89 -2.94 -1.51
CA MET A 84 -6.04 -2.12 -1.10
C MET A 84 -7.00 -1.86 -2.26
N GLY A 85 -6.49 -1.52 -3.45
CA GLY A 85 -7.31 -1.28 -4.64
C GLY A 85 -8.09 -2.52 -5.08
N PHE A 86 -7.44 -3.69 -5.07
CA PHE A 86 -8.07 -4.97 -5.33
C PHE A 86 -9.11 -5.34 -4.27
N GLY A 87 -8.83 -5.04 -3.01
CA GLY A 87 -9.78 -5.16 -1.92
C GLY A 87 -11.02 -4.31 -2.15
N PHE A 88 -10.85 -3.03 -2.46
CA PHE A 88 -11.96 -2.14 -2.76
C PHE A 88 -12.83 -2.67 -3.92
N GLN A 89 -12.20 -3.25 -4.94
CA GLN A 89 -12.89 -3.83 -6.09
C GLN A 89 -13.49 -5.22 -5.83
N GLY A 90 -13.04 -5.95 -4.81
CA GLY A 90 -13.51 -7.31 -4.54
C GLY A 90 -12.94 -8.36 -5.49
N THR A 91 -11.77 -8.11 -6.06
CA THR A 91 -11.15 -8.95 -7.09
C THR A 91 -9.73 -9.32 -6.71
N ASN A 92 -9.21 -10.45 -7.18
CA ASN A 92 -7.81 -10.86 -6.99
C ASN A 92 -7.35 -10.86 -5.53
N PRO A 93 -8.02 -11.61 -4.63
CA PRO A 93 -7.58 -11.72 -3.25
C PRO A 93 -6.15 -12.31 -3.18
N PRO A 94 -5.31 -11.84 -2.24
CA PRO A 94 -4.01 -12.45 -2.01
C PRO A 94 -4.11 -13.94 -1.65
N PRO A 95 -3.08 -14.75 -1.93
CA PRO A 95 -3.04 -16.14 -1.48
C PRO A 95 -3.13 -16.26 0.05
N PRO A 96 -3.65 -17.38 0.59
CA PRO A 96 -3.71 -17.61 2.03
C PRO A 96 -2.34 -17.44 2.70
N GLY A 97 -2.30 -16.67 3.80
CA GLY A 97 -1.07 -16.38 4.55
C GLY A 97 -0.17 -15.32 3.92
N HIS A 98 -0.54 -14.73 2.77
CA HIS A 98 0.21 -13.64 2.16
C HIS A 98 0.10 -12.36 3.00
N TRP A 99 1.22 -11.67 3.21
CA TRP A 99 1.30 -10.44 4.02
C TRP A 99 0.35 -9.34 3.53
N GLY A 100 0.05 -9.32 2.23
CA GLY A 100 -0.84 -8.37 1.58
C GLY A 100 -2.32 -8.50 1.99
N GLN A 101 -2.72 -9.59 2.63
CA GLN A 101 -4.11 -9.86 3.00
C GLN A 101 -4.73 -8.72 3.83
N ARG A 102 -3.98 -8.22 4.82
CA ARG A 102 -4.44 -7.11 5.67
C ARG A 102 -4.83 -5.87 4.86
N PHE A 103 -4.06 -5.54 3.82
CA PHE A 103 -4.33 -4.38 2.98
C PHE A 103 -5.54 -4.61 2.07
N TYR A 104 -5.69 -5.82 1.53
CA TYR A 104 -6.88 -6.23 0.81
C TYR A 104 -8.14 -6.12 1.68
N ASP A 105 -8.09 -6.64 2.91
CA ASP A 105 -9.22 -6.62 3.83
C ASP A 105 -9.65 -5.19 4.18
N LEU A 106 -8.69 -4.26 4.33
CA LEU A 106 -8.99 -2.83 4.53
C LEU A 106 -9.74 -2.25 3.33
N GLY A 107 -9.31 -2.56 2.11
CA GLY A 107 -10.00 -2.12 0.89
C GLY A 107 -11.42 -2.69 0.80
N ARG A 108 -11.59 -3.98 1.09
CA ARG A 108 -12.90 -4.66 1.12
C ARG A 108 -13.84 -4.02 2.13
N ALA A 109 -13.37 -3.83 3.36
CA ALA A 109 -14.16 -3.26 4.45
C ALA A 109 -14.61 -1.83 4.13
N GLU A 110 -13.74 -1.01 3.52
CA GLU A 110 -14.09 0.35 3.09
C GLU A 110 -15.15 0.33 1.98
N ALA A 111 -15.04 -0.59 1.02
CA ALA A 111 -16.05 -0.74 -0.03
C ALA A 111 -17.42 -1.14 0.55
N GLU A 112 -17.46 -2.13 1.44
CA GLU A 112 -18.68 -2.60 2.11
C GLU A 112 -19.32 -1.49 2.95
N LEU A 113 -18.53 -0.79 3.77
CA LEU A 113 -19.02 0.35 4.56
C LEU A 113 -19.55 1.47 3.67
N ARG A 114 -18.88 1.76 2.56
CA ARG A 114 -19.33 2.78 1.60
C ARG A 114 -20.66 2.39 0.95
N GLU A 115 -20.83 1.13 0.57
CA GLU A 115 -22.08 0.62 0.00
C GLU A 115 -23.23 0.72 1.01
N GLU A 116 -23.01 0.32 2.26
CA GLU A 116 -23.98 0.44 3.35
C GLU A 116 -24.35 1.90 3.62
N LEU A 117 -23.36 2.80 3.66
CA LEU A 117 -23.59 4.23 3.85
C LEU A 117 -24.43 4.83 2.71
N VAL A 118 -24.13 4.46 1.47
CA VAL A 118 -24.88 4.91 0.29
C VAL A 118 -26.32 4.40 0.35
N ALA A 119 -26.54 3.14 0.74
CA ALA A 119 -27.87 2.58 0.92
C ALA A 119 -28.66 3.32 2.03
N ALA A 120 -28.03 3.57 3.18
CA ALA A 120 -28.65 4.32 4.28
C ALA A 120 -28.99 5.76 3.89
N LEU A 121 -28.14 6.43 3.11
CA LEU A 121 -28.39 7.78 2.59
C LEU A 121 -29.56 7.79 1.59
N LYS A 122 -29.64 6.81 0.68
CA LYS A 122 -30.78 6.66 -0.25
C LYS A 122 -32.09 6.51 0.53
N LEU A 123 -32.12 5.61 1.52
CA LEU A 123 -33.28 5.38 2.37
C LEU A 123 -33.71 6.64 3.14
N ASN A 124 -32.76 7.36 3.75
CA ASN A 124 -33.04 8.61 4.45
C ASN A 124 -33.59 9.70 3.52
N ARG A 125 -33.02 9.83 2.32
CA ARG A 125 -33.52 10.76 1.30
C ARG A 125 -34.96 10.45 0.91
N GLU A 126 -35.29 9.18 0.66
CA GLU A 126 -36.64 8.75 0.30
C GLU A 126 -37.65 9.02 1.42
N ASN A 127 -37.30 8.69 2.67
CA ASN A 127 -38.15 8.97 3.83
C ASN A 127 -38.36 10.47 4.03
N LEU A 128 -37.31 11.29 3.92
CA LEU A 128 -37.43 12.75 4.04
C LEU A 128 -38.35 13.33 2.96
N ARG A 129 -38.20 12.86 1.71
CA ARG A 129 -39.09 13.25 0.61
C ARG A 129 -40.54 12.86 0.88
N ALA A 130 -40.79 11.64 1.36
CA ALA A 130 -42.12 11.16 1.69
C ALA A 130 -42.76 11.98 2.82
N CYS A 131 -42.00 12.25 3.90
CA CYS A 131 -42.44 13.11 5.00
C CYS A 131 -42.82 14.51 4.49
N GLN A 132 -41.98 15.14 3.66
CA GLN A 132 -42.28 16.45 3.08
C GLN A 132 -43.56 16.44 2.24
N ALA A 133 -43.77 15.40 1.42
CA ALA A 133 -44.97 15.28 0.59
C ALA A 133 -46.25 15.17 1.45
N THR A 134 -46.24 14.30 2.46
CA THR A 134 -47.38 14.13 3.39
C THR A 134 -47.68 15.42 4.16
N ILE A 135 -46.64 16.06 4.68
CA ILE A 135 -46.76 17.31 5.44
C ILE A 135 -47.35 18.42 4.57
N HIS A 136 -46.89 18.57 3.33
CA HIS A 136 -47.43 19.53 2.38
C HIS A 136 -48.94 19.32 2.13
N LEU A 137 -49.36 18.06 1.99
CA LEU A 137 -50.77 17.69 1.84
C LEU A 137 -51.60 18.00 3.09
N CYS A 138 -51.01 17.92 4.28
CA CYS A 138 -51.68 18.22 5.55
C CYS A 138 -51.75 19.72 5.89
N GLY A 139 -51.26 20.61 5.02
CA GLY A 139 -51.43 22.07 5.16
C GLY A 139 -50.58 22.74 6.25
N GLY A 140 -49.68 22.00 6.91
CA GLY A 140 -48.68 22.59 7.81
C GLY A 140 -47.37 22.80 7.08
N PHE A 141 -46.77 24.00 7.15
CA PHE A 141 -45.39 24.18 7.65
C PHE A 141 -44.86 25.63 7.62
N ASP A 142 -43.81 25.83 8.43
CA ASP A 142 -42.82 26.91 8.33
C ASP A 142 -41.98 26.74 7.05
N LEU A 143 -41.96 27.79 6.22
CA LEU A 143 -41.25 27.85 4.94
C LEU A 143 -39.74 27.57 5.09
N ALA A 144 -39.14 27.94 6.22
CA ALA A 144 -37.72 27.78 6.47
C ALA A 144 -37.32 26.31 6.58
N TYR A 145 -38.13 25.48 7.25
CA TYR A 145 -37.87 24.05 7.40
C TYR A 145 -37.89 23.31 6.05
N VAL A 146 -38.90 23.57 5.21
CA VAL A 146 -39.02 22.94 3.89
C VAL A 146 -37.82 23.29 3.02
N LYS A 147 -37.42 24.56 3.02
CA LYS A 147 -36.25 25.05 2.27
C LYS A 147 -34.96 24.36 2.74
N ASN A 148 -34.74 24.25 4.06
CA ASN A 148 -33.54 23.61 4.60
C ASN A 148 -33.46 22.12 4.25
N ALA A 149 -34.57 21.40 4.33
CA ALA A 149 -34.61 19.98 3.98
C ALA A 149 -34.45 19.76 2.46
N GLN A 150 -34.97 20.65 1.60
CA GLN A 150 -34.68 20.61 0.16
C GLN A 150 -33.20 20.85 -0.16
N VAL A 151 -32.55 21.77 0.54
CA VAL A 151 -31.10 22.00 0.41
C VAL A 151 -30.32 20.75 0.84
N ALA A 152 -30.69 20.12 1.96
CA ALA A 152 -30.05 18.89 2.41
C ALA A 152 -30.22 17.72 1.42
N MET A 153 -31.42 17.56 0.83
CA MET A 153 -31.65 16.57 -0.23
C MET A 153 -30.76 16.87 -1.44
N LYS A 154 -30.66 18.12 -1.89
CA LYS A 154 -29.78 18.47 -3.01
C LYS A 154 -28.32 18.07 -2.75
N VAL A 155 -27.81 18.31 -1.54
CA VAL A 155 -26.46 17.87 -1.16
C VAL A 155 -26.32 16.35 -1.22
N ALA A 156 -27.31 15.61 -0.72
CA ALA A 156 -27.30 14.15 -0.81
C ALA A 156 -27.33 13.68 -2.28
N ASP A 157 -28.10 14.33 -3.13
CA ASP A 157 -28.22 14.03 -4.56
C ASP A 157 -26.88 14.23 -5.28
N ASP A 158 -26.21 15.35 -5.00
CA ASP A 158 -24.91 15.71 -5.57
C ASP A 158 -23.80 14.74 -5.13
N VAL A 159 -23.91 14.12 -3.94
CA VAL A 159 -22.98 13.08 -3.47
C VAL A 159 -23.31 11.73 -4.09
N LEU A 160 -24.59 11.36 -4.11
CA LEU A 160 -25.06 10.09 -4.69
C LEU A 160 -24.76 10.03 -6.19
N SER A 161 -24.83 11.14 -6.92
CA SER A 161 -24.51 11.19 -8.35
C SER A 161 -23.04 10.91 -8.66
N LYS A 162 -22.14 11.00 -7.67
CA LYS A 162 -20.71 10.70 -7.80
C LYS A 162 -20.37 9.24 -7.50
N THR A 163 -21.34 8.48 -7.00
CA THR A 163 -21.16 7.06 -6.70
C THR A 163 -21.61 6.24 -7.91
N PRO A 164 -20.83 5.25 -8.38
CA PRO A 164 -21.27 4.31 -9.42
C PRO A 164 -22.62 3.69 -9.02
N GLN A 165 -23.53 3.53 -9.99
CA GLN A 165 -24.83 2.87 -9.75
C GLN A 165 -24.69 1.36 -9.63
#